data_AF-A0A7X7B9B1-F1
#
_entry.id   AF-A0A7X7B9B1-F1
#
_cell.length_a   1.000
_cell.length_b   1.000
_cell.length_c   1.000
_cell.angle_alpha   90.00
_cell.angle_beta   90.00
_cell.angle_gamma   90.00
#
_symmetry.space_group_name_H-M   'P 1'
#
loop_
_entity.id
_entity.type
_entity.pdbx_description
1 polymer ?
#
loop_
_entity_poly.entity_id
_entity_poly.type
_entity_poly.pdbx_seq_one_letter_code
_entity_poly.pdbx_strand_id
1 'polypeptide(L)'
;TDVSEEVVETAHLNAIAAGVSEYITFGTCDFAATRLPPPPGVIFMNPPYGERLAAGVVAADLATDIAADDAAAPAAEPGTGEPLDALYSRIGDFLKQKGAGYTGCVFTGNMELSRRVGLRSARRITFYNGPIECRLVVFDLYEGEASCTPSP
;
A
#
# COMPACT_ATOMS: atom_id res chain seq x y z
N THR A 1 -2.07 6.93 -7.33
CA THR A 1 -0.83 7.63 -7.71
C THR A 1 0.33 6.70 -7.49
N ASP A 2 1.40 6.82 -8.26
CA ASP A 2 2.66 6.09 -8.06
C ASP A 2 3.83 6.97 -8.56
N VAL A 3 5.06 6.70 -8.12
CA VAL A 3 6.26 7.43 -8.58
C VAL A 3 6.71 6.97 -9.96
N SER A 4 6.40 5.72 -10.34
CA SER A 4 6.76 5.17 -11.65
C SER A 4 5.67 5.48 -12.68
N GLU A 5 6.03 6.29 -13.68
CA GLU A 5 5.15 6.61 -14.80
C GLU A 5 4.67 5.35 -15.53
N GLU A 6 5.57 4.40 -15.78
CA GLU A 6 5.27 3.11 -16.42
C GLU A 6 4.22 2.30 -15.64
N VAL A 7 4.31 2.28 -14.31
CA VAL A 7 3.33 1.59 -13.45
C VAL A 7 1.97 2.30 -13.50
N VAL A 8 1.96 3.64 -13.52
CA VAL A 8 0.73 4.42 -13.66
C VAL A 8 0.06 4.17 -15.01
N GLU A 9 0.83 4.14 -16.10
CA GLU A 9 0.33 3.83 -17.43
C GLU A 9 -0.26 2.41 -17.50
N THR A 10 0.46 1.42 -16.97
CA THR A 10 -0.02 0.04 -16.90
C THR A 10 -1.31 -0.08 -16.10
N ALA A 11 -1.40 0.60 -14.95
CA ALA A 11 -2.60 0.61 -14.13
C ALA A 11 -3.79 1.28 -14.85
N HIS A 12 -3.54 2.33 -15.63
CA HIS A 12 -4.55 2.98 -16.46
C HIS A 12 -5.06 2.04 -17.57
N LEU A 13 -4.16 1.33 -18.26
CA LEU A 13 -4.54 0.32 -19.27
C LEU A 13 -5.36 -0.82 -18.66
N ASN A 14 -4.99 -1.29 -17.47
CA ASN A 14 -5.77 -2.30 -16.74
C ASN A 14 -7.18 -1.80 -16.40
N ALA A 15 -7.32 -0.55 -15.98
CA ALA A 15 -8.62 0.05 -15.70
C ALA A 15 -9.48 0.23 -16.96
N ILE A 16 -8.87 0.53 -18.12
CA ILE A 16 -9.55 0.56 -19.42
C ILE A 16 -10.05 -0.84 -19.76
N ALA A 17 -9.20 -1.86 -19.65
CA ALA A 17 -9.57 -3.25 -19.93
C ALA A 17 -10.73 -3.74 -19.03
N ALA A 18 -10.73 -3.30 -17.76
CA ALA A 18 -11.80 -3.58 -16.81
C ALA A 18 -13.06 -2.70 -17.00
N GLY A 19 -13.05 -1.72 -17.89
CA GLY A 19 -14.18 -0.82 -18.16
C GLY A 19 -14.48 0.18 -17.03
N VAL A 20 -13.50 0.46 -16.17
CA VAL A 20 -13.66 1.34 -14.99
C VAL A 20 -12.77 2.58 -15.01
N SER A 21 -12.05 2.84 -16.11
CA SER A 21 -11.12 3.98 -16.23
C SER A 21 -11.77 5.34 -15.92
N GLU A 22 -13.03 5.53 -16.34
CA GLU A 22 -13.78 6.77 -16.12
C GLU A 22 -14.06 7.08 -14.63
N TYR A 23 -13.87 6.10 -13.74
CA TYR A 23 -14.09 6.25 -12.29
C TYR A 23 -12.78 6.45 -11.52
N ILE A 24 -11.62 6.39 -12.18
CA ILE A 24 -10.31 6.39 -11.51
C ILE A 24 -9.44 7.53 -12.05
N THR A 25 -9.03 8.42 -11.16
CA THR A 25 -8.04 9.45 -11.46
C THR A 25 -6.63 8.93 -11.17
N PHE A 26 -5.82 8.80 -12.21
CA PHE A 26 -4.42 8.41 -12.13
C PHE A 26 -3.50 9.63 -11.98
N GLY A 27 -2.28 9.42 -11.45
CA GLY A 27 -1.29 10.49 -11.34
C GLY A 27 0.10 9.97 -10.96
N THR A 28 1.11 10.47 -11.66
CA THR A 28 2.52 10.14 -11.42
C THR A 28 3.09 11.13 -10.41
N CYS A 29 3.21 10.71 -9.14
CA CYS A 29 3.79 11.51 -8.09
C CYS A 29 4.17 10.66 -6.87
N ASP A 30 5.04 11.21 -6.02
CA ASP A 30 5.23 10.68 -4.68
C ASP A 30 3.91 10.63 -3.91
N PHE A 31 3.67 9.55 -3.16
CA PHE A 31 2.41 9.39 -2.42
C PHE A 31 2.17 10.54 -1.44
N ALA A 32 3.21 11.13 -0.86
CA ALA A 32 3.09 12.26 0.05
C ALA A 32 2.59 13.53 -0.64
N ALA A 33 2.75 13.63 -1.97
CA ALA A 33 2.25 14.73 -2.79
C ALA A 33 0.81 14.50 -3.31
N THR A 34 0.24 13.30 -3.12
CA THR A 34 -1.13 12.96 -3.58
C THR A 34 -2.14 13.98 -3.07
N ARG A 35 -2.97 14.50 -3.99
CA ARG A 35 -4.12 15.35 -3.65
C ARG A 35 -5.27 14.46 -3.21
N LEU A 36 -5.68 14.60 -1.95
CA LEU A 36 -6.85 13.92 -1.42
C LEU A 36 -8.12 14.77 -1.67
N PRO A 37 -9.27 14.15 -1.96
CA PRO A 37 -10.55 14.84 -2.00
C PRO A 37 -10.92 15.40 -0.60
N PRO A 38 -12.03 16.12 -0.43
CA PRO A 38 -12.54 16.45 0.90
C PRO A 38 -12.93 15.16 1.66
N PRO A 39 -12.63 15.04 2.97
CA PRO A 39 -13.12 13.93 3.79
C PRO A 39 -14.66 13.93 3.90
N PRO A 40 -15.29 12.80 4.26
CA PRO A 40 -14.65 11.54 4.66
C PRO A 40 -14.18 10.70 3.47
N GLY A 41 -13.21 9.82 3.73
CA GLY A 41 -12.74 8.87 2.72
C GLY A 41 -11.83 7.78 3.29
N VAL A 42 -11.35 6.90 2.41
CA VAL A 42 -10.38 5.85 2.76
C VAL A 42 -9.11 6.07 1.97
N ILE A 43 -7.97 6.08 2.66
CA ILE A 43 -6.64 6.05 2.05
C ILE A 43 -6.17 4.60 2.11
N PHE A 44 -6.00 3.95 0.96
CA PHE A 44 -5.52 2.58 0.86
C PHE A 44 -4.13 2.55 0.23
N MET A 45 -3.19 1.85 0.86
CA MET A 45 -1.82 1.69 0.38
C MET A 45 -1.37 0.24 0.47
N ASN A 46 -0.71 -0.24 -0.58
CA ASN A 46 -0.05 -1.54 -0.64
C ASN A 46 1.45 -1.33 -0.90
N PRO A 47 2.21 -0.84 0.09
CA PRO A 47 3.64 -0.61 -0.07
C PRO A 47 4.41 -1.93 -0.25
N PRO A 48 5.62 -1.91 -0.84
CA PRO A 48 6.50 -3.07 -0.84
C PRO A 48 6.78 -3.54 0.60
N TYR A 49 6.83 -4.86 0.81
CA TYR A 49 7.09 -5.47 2.13
C TYR A 49 8.16 -6.58 2.09
N GLY A 50 8.96 -6.62 1.01
CA GLY A 50 10.15 -7.46 0.86
C GLY A 50 9.92 -8.93 0.46
N GLU A 51 8.79 -9.53 0.84
CA GLU A 51 8.61 -10.99 0.76
C GLU A 51 8.08 -11.57 -0.56
N ARG A 52 7.62 -10.73 -1.51
CA ARG A 52 7.15 -11.26 -2.81
C ARG A 52 8.28 -11.97 -3.61
N LEU A 53 9.54 -11.79 -3.21
CA LEU A 53 10.74 -12.30 -3.90
C LEU A 53 11.21 -13.69 -3.42
N ALA A 54 10.76 -14.22 -2.28
CA ALA A 54 11.27 -15.47 -1.72
C ALA A 54 10.39 -16.70 -2.02
N ALA A 55 9.10 -16.51 -2.29
CA ALA A 55 8.17 -17.61 -2.54
C ALA A 55 8.28 -18.22 -3.96
N GLY A 56 9.15 -17.68 -4.82
CA GLY A 56 9.33 -18.14 -6.20
C GLY A 56 10.21 -19.39 -6.38
N VAL A 57 10.87 -19.89 -5.33
CA VAL A 57 11.84 -21.01 -5.49
C VAL A 57 11.20 -22.40 -5.33
N VAL A 58 9.91 -22.50 -5.00
CA VAL A 58 9.21 -23.80 -4.85
C VAL A 58 8.02 -24.00 -5.80
N ALA A 59 7.79 -23.10 -6.76
CA ALA A 59 6.65 -23.15 -7.68
C ALA A 59 7.02 -23.50 -9.13
N ALA A 60 8.22 -24.06 -9.38
CA ALA A 60 8.65 -24.43 -10.73
C ALA A 60 8.06 -25.76 -11.24
N ASP A 61 7.39 -26.55 -10.40
CA ASP A 61 7.06 -27.96 -10.71
C ASP A 61 5.57 -28.27 -10.90
N LEU A 62 4.70 -27.25 -10.98
CA LEU A 62 3.27 -27.46 -11.26
C LEU A 62 2.70 -26.39 -12.19
N ALA A 63 3.33 -26.21 -13.35
CA ALA A 63 2.79 -25.42 -14.44
C ALA A 63 2.12 -26.35 -15.47
N THR A 64 0.87 -26.73 -15.24
CA THR A 64 -0.03 -27.11 -16.34
C THR A 64 -1.47 -26.85 -15.94
N ASP A 65 -2.14 -26.03 -16.74
CA ASP A 65 -3.59 -25.96 -16.93
C ASP A 65 -4.47 -25.38 -15.81
N ILE A 66 -4.38 -24.05 -15.57
CA ILE A 66 -5.59 -23.24 -15.38
C ILE A 66 -5.36 -21.81 -15.89
N ALA A 67 -6.15 -21.41 -16.89
CA ALA A 67 -6.22 -20.05 -17.39
C ALA A 67 -6.98 -19.14 -16.41
N ALA A 68 -6.41 -17.98 -16.09
CA ALA A 68 -7.10 -16.69 -15.94
C ALA A 68 -6.05 -15.59 -15.71
N ASP A 69 -5.85 -14.77 -16.73
CA ASP A 69 -5.81 -13.29 -16.77
C ASP A 69 -5.76 -12.44 -15.48
N ASP A 70 -5.13 -12.90 -14.41
CA ASP A 70 -4.74 -12.03 -13.31
C ASP A 70 -3.33 -11.52 -13.62
N ALA A 71 -3.28 -10.35 -14.26
CA ALA A 71 -2.09 -9.51 -14.31
C ALA A 71 -1.73 -9.12 -12.87
N ALA A 72 -1.09 -10.07 -12.17
CA ALA A 72 -0.39 -9.83 -10.94
C ALA A 72 0.52 -8.63 -11.20
N ALA A 73 0.20 -7.51 -10.54
CA ALA A 73 1.01 -6.29 -10.59
C ALA A 73 2.48 -6.71 -10.53
N PRO A 74 3.29 -6.33 -11.55
CA PRO A 74 4.62 -6.87 -11.75
C PRO A 74 5.37 -6.80 -10.42
N ALA A 75 6.06 -7.89 -10.10
CA ALA A 75 6.86 -7.99 -8.90
C ALA A 75 7.72 -6.72 -8.79
N ALA A 76 7.52 -5.94 -7.73
CA ALA A 76 8.27 -4.72 -7.49
C ALA A 76 9.77 -5.03 -7.65
N GLU A 77 10.40 -4.37 -8.62
CA GLU A 77 11.81 -4.50 -8.96
C GLU A 77 12.68 -4.44 -7.69
N PRO A 78 13.57 -5.43 -7.46
CA PRO A 78 14.45 -5.40 -6.31
C PRO A 78 15.62 -4.44 -6.57
N GLY A 79 15.68 -3.32 -5.84
CA GLY A 79 16.97 -2.68 -5.53
C GLY A 79 17.17 -1.23 -5.95
N THR A 80 16.14 -0.46 -6.29
CA THR A 80 16.29 1.00 -6.58
C THR A 80 15.39 1.90 -5.73
N GLY A 81 14.90 1.38 -4.59
CA GLY A 81 13.99 2.09 -3.69
C GLY A 81 14.65 2.52 -2.39
N GLU A 82 14.03 3.50 -1.71
CA GLU A 82 14.39 3.88 -0.35
C GLU A 82 14.28 2.67 0.63
N PRO A 83 15.01 2.67 1.76
CA PRO A 83 14.88 1.64 2.78
C PRO A 83 13.42 1.50 3.24
N LEU A 84 12.92 0.26 3.36
CA LEU A 84 11.51 0.00 3.67
C LEU A 84 11.09 0.60 5.02
N ASP A 85 11.98 0.64 5.99
CA ASP A 85 11.75 1.28 7.28
C ASP A 85 11.54 2.80 7.16
N ALA A 86 12.26 3.47 6.26
CA ALA A 86 12.09 4.89 5.96
C ALA A 86 10.76 5.14 5.23
N LEU A 87 10.44 4.29 4.23
CA LEU A 87 9.18 4.35 3.50
C LEU A 87 7.96 4.25 4.43
N TYR A 88 7.94 3.27 5.33
CA TYR A 88 6.82 3.08 6.26
C TYR A 88 6.72 4.21 7.28
N SER A 89 7.84 4.81 7.67
CA SER A 89 7.84 5.99 8.54
C SER A 89 7.20 7.19 7.82
N ARG A 90 7.58 7.44 6.55
CA ARG A 90 6.99 8.49 5.71
C ARG A 90 5.50 8.27 5.43
N ILE A 91 5.08 7.02 5.27
CA ILE A 91 3.66 6.65 5.19
C ILE A 91 2.92 7.12 6.45
N GLY A 92 3.49 6.88 7.63
CA GLY A 92 2.95 7.38 8.90
C GLY A 92 2.81 8.89 8.94
N ASP A 93 3.85 9.61 8.51
CA ASP A 93 3.85 11.08 8.46
C ASP A 93 2.82 11.62 7.48
N PHE A 94 2.68 11.01 6.31
CA PHE A 94 1.65 11.35 5.33
C PHE A 94 0.23 11.19 5.91
N LEU A 95 -0.06 10.04 6.53
CA LEU A 95 -1.36 9.78 7.14
C LEU A 95 -1.67 10.77 8.27
N LYS A 96 -0.66 11.18 9.06
CA LYS A 96 -0.82 12.21 10.11
C LYS A 96 -1.09 13.60 9.54
N GLN A 97 -0.34 14.00 8.52
CA GLN A 97 -0.37 15.38 8.01
C GLN A 97 -1.57 15.65 7.10
N LYS A 98 -1.98 14.66 6.31
CA LYS A 98 -3.01 14.83 5.27
C LYS A 98 -4.25 13.95 5.45
N GLY A 99 -4.18 12.93 6.30
CA GLY A 99 -5.25 11.95 6.46
C GLY A 99 -6.32 12.32 7.48
N ALA A 100 -6.32 13.53 8.05
CA ALA A 100 -7.35 13.92 9.02
C ALA A 100 -8.76 13.80 8.42
N GLY A 101 -9.67 13.12 9.13
CA GLY A 101 -11.02 12.82 8.67
C GLY A 101 -11.13 11.58 7.77
N TYR A 102 -10.03 10.84 7.56
CA TYR A 102 -10.00 9.60 6.76
C TYR A 102 -9.87 8.33 7.61
N THR A 103 -10.12 7.20 6.97
CA THR A 103 -9.62 5.90 7.43
C THR A 103 -8.36 5.55 6.63
N GLY A 104 -7.24 5.33 7.32
CA GLY A 104 -6.00 4.88 6.70
C GLY A 104 -5.89 3.35 6.69
N CYS A 105 -5.48 2.77 5.58
CA CYS A 105 -5.35 1.33 5.38
C CYS A 105 -3.99 1.02 4.76
N VAL A 106 -3.14 0.26 5.48
CA VAL A 106 -1.84 -0.20 4.99
C VAL A 106 -1.84 -1.73 4.92
N PHE A 107 -1.66 -2.27 3.72
CA PHE A 107 -1.54 -3.71 3.49
C PHE A 107 -0.08 -4.13 3.51
N THR A 108 0.29 -5.07 4.38
CA THR A 108 1.69 -5.52 4.50
C THR A 108 1.78 -6.96 5.02
N GLY A 109 2.72 -7.73 4.47
CA GLY A 109 3.13 -9.04 5.01
C GLY A 109 4.09 -8.96 6.19
N ASN A 110 4.73 -7.80 6.40
CA ASN A 110 5.78 -7.64 7.39
C ASN A 110 5.30 -6.83 8.61
N MET A 111 5.11 -7.52 9.73
CA MET A 111 4.64 -6.92 10.98
C MET A 111 5.65 -6.01 11.66
N GLU A 112 6.94 -6.15 11.38
CA GLU A 112 7.96 -5.25 11.88
C GLU A 112 7.85 -3.88 11.19
N LEU A 113 7.69 -3.88 9.87
CA LEU A 113 7.46 -2.66 9.09
C LEU A 113 6.16 -1.95 9.50
N SER A 114 5.10 -2.70 9.83
CA SER A 114 3.85 -2.10 10.29
C SER A 114 4.02 -1.22 11.55
N ARG A 115 4.99 -1.51 12.41
CA ARG A 115 5.29 -0.71 13.61
C ARG A 115 5.97 0.62 13.25
N ARG A 116 6.66 0.69 12.11
CA ARG A 116 7.36 1.89 11.63
C ARG A 116 6.39 3.00 11.18
N VAL A 117 5.15 2.66 10.86
CA VAL A 117 4.08 3.65 10.56
C VAL A 117 3.85 4.60 11.75
N GLY A 118 4.16 4.19 12.99
CA GLY A 118 4.14 5.10 14.14
C GLY A 118 2.75 5.67 14.46
N LEU A 119 1.70 4.95 14.07
CA LEU A 119 0.30 5.22 14.37
C LEU A 119 -0.32 4.05 15.12
N ARG A 120 -1.27 4.34 16.01
CA ARG A 120 -2.03 3.29 16.70
C ARG A 120 -3.05 2.68 15.74
N SER A 121 -2.88 1.40 15.42
CA SER A 121 -3.84 0.66 14.60
C SER A 121 -5.15 0.46 15.35
N ALA A 122 -6.28 0.83 14.73
CA ALA A 122 -7.62 0.56 15.23
C ALA A 122 -8.00 -0.91 15.04
N ARG A 123 -7.67 -1.47 13.87
CA ARG A 123 -7.98 -2.87 13.52
C ARG A 123 -6.84 -3.48 12.71
N ARG A 124 -6.72 -4.80 12.77
CA ARG A 124 -5.83 -5.60 11.92
C ARG A 124 -6.62 -6.78 11.40
N ILE A 125 -6.69 -6.92 10.09
CA ILE A 125 -7.44 -7.98 9.42
C ILE A 125 -6.43 -8.85 8.67
N THR A 126 -6.46 -10.16 8.93
CA THR A 126 -5.57 -11.12 8.28
C THR A 126 -6.09 -11.49 6.90
N PHE A 127 -5.18 -11.51 5.93
CA PHE A 127 -5.37 -11.92 4.55
C PHE A 127 -4.27 -12.90 4.15
N TYR A 128 -4.50 -13.64 3.08
CA TYR A 128 -3.50 -14.56 2.53
C TYR A 128 -3.27 -14.18 1.07
N ASN A 129 -2.05 -13.72 0.75
CA ASN A 129 -1.61 -13.49 -0.62
C ASN A 129 -0.83 -14.72 -1.08
N GLY A 130 -1.56 -15.73 -1.55
CA GLY A 130 -1.03 -17.08 -1.72
C GLY A 130 -0.59 -17.67 -0.36
N PRO A 131 0.65 -18.17 -0.24
CA PRO A 131 1.15 -18.74 1.01
C PRO A 131 1.57 -17.69 2.05
N ILE A 132 1.58 -16.40 1.69
CA ILE A 132 2.07 -15.32 2.55
C ILE A 132 0.91 -14.77 3.39
N GLU A 133 1.06 -14.81 4.72
CA GLU A 133 0.13 -14.12 5.63
C GLU A 133 0.38 -12.60 5.52
N CYS A 134 -0.61 -11.89 5.00
CA CYS A 134 -0.63 -10.43 4.99
C CYS A 134 -1.65 -9.90 5.99
N ARG A 135 -1.47 -8.66 6.42
CA ARG A 135 -2.48 -7.97 7.23
C ARG A 135 -2.81 -6.61 6.64
N LEU A 136 -4.10 -6.30 6.64
CA LEU A 136 -4.56 -4.94 6.46
C LEU A 136 -4.59 -4.27 7.83
N VAL A 137 -3.70 -3.31 8.03
CA VAL A 137 -3.62 -2.50 9.25
C VAL A 137 -4.45 -1.24 9.02
N VAL A 138 -5.49 -1.06 9.83
CA VAL A 138 -6.44 0.05 9.72
C VAL A 138 -6.16 1.08 10.82
N PHE A 139 -6.18 2.35 10.46
CA PHE A 139 -5.96 3.51 11.32
C PHE A 139 -7.17 4.43 11.21
N ASP A 140 -7.71 4.83 12.36
CA ASP A 140 -8.70 5.90 12.41
C ASP A 140 -7.95 7.23 12.51
N LEU A 141 -8.04 8.05 11.47
CA LEU A 141 -7.29 9.30 11.37
C LEU A 141 -8.22 10.46 11.72
N TYR A 142 -8.38 10.68 13.03
CA TYR A 142 -9.15 11.81 13.54
C TYR A 142 -8.37 13.12 13.33
N GLU A 143 -9.08 14.24 13.18
CA GLU A 143 -8.48 15.56 13.44
C GLU A 143 -7.98 15.56 14.88
N GLY A 144 -6.66 15.43 15.06
CA GLY A 144 -6.09 15.36 16.39
C GLY A 144 -6.08 16.72 17.06
N GLU A 145 -6.66 16.83 18.26
CA GLU A 145 -6.01 17.60 19.32
C GLU A 145 -4.73 16.84 19.68
N ALA A 146 -3.58 17.44 19.40
CA ALA A 146 -2.29 16.85 19.68
C ALA A 146 -2.11 16.68 21.21
N SER A 147 -2.32 15.48 21.75
CA SER A 147 -1.81 15.14 23.08
C SER A 147 -0.31 14.83 22.97
N CYS A 148 0.48 15.86 22.75
CA CYS A 148 1.92 15.82 23.00
C CYS A 148 2.12 15.94 24.51
N THR A 149 2.18 14.82 25.21
CA THR A 149 2.90 14.80 26.49
C THR A 149 4.39 14.75 26.18
N PRO A 150 5.19 15.79 26.53
CA PRO A 150 6.63 15.68 26.44
C PRO A 150 7.11 14.55 27.36
N SER A 151 7.99 13.70 26.83
CA SER A 151 8.67 12.66 27.61
C SER A 151 9.55 13.31 28.68
N PRO A 152 9.66 12.71 29.90
CA PRO A 152 10.41 13.29 31.02
C PRO A 152 11.92 13.39 30.76
#